data_AF-A0AAT9QGI9-F1
#
_entry.id   AF-A0AAT9QGI9-F1
#
_cell.length_a   1.000
_cell.length_b   1.000
_cell.length_c   1.000
_cell.angle_alpha   90.00
_cell.angle_beta   90.00
_cell.angle_gamma   90.00
#
_symmetry.space_group_name_H-M   'P 1'
#
loop_
_entity.id
_entity.type
_entity.pdbx_description
1 polymer ?
#
loop_
_entity_poly.entity_id
_entity_poly.type
_entity_poly.pdbx_seq_one_letter_code
_entity_poly.pdbx_strand_id
1 'polypeptide(L)' 'MGRKNYLIEGGSGTGKTSVCNELRRRGYHAINGDRELAYQGDPETGDPVEGITGIAVHGHHVWRTDQVRALVAAQGKR' A
#
# COMPACT_ATOMS: atom_id res chain seq x y z
N MET A 1 -5.34 9.90 -22.21
CA MET A 1 -3.90 9.64 -21.99
C MET A 1 -3.80 8.78 -20.74
N GLY A 2 -3.29 7.55 -20.85
CA GLY A 2 -3.27 6.60 -19.72
C GLY A 2 -2.39 7.11 -18.58
N ARG A 3 -2.86 7.03 -17.33
CA ARG A 3 -2.06 7.34 -16.15
C ARG A 3 -1.17 6.13 -15.80
N LYS A 4 0.10 6.38 -15.48
CA LYS A 4 1.05 5.36 -15.03
C LYS A 4 1.08 5.32 -13.51
N ASN A 5 1.02 4.13 -12.94
CA ASN A 5 1.24 3.90 -11.51
C ASN A 5 2.71 3.51 -11.29
N TYR A 6 3.31 4.00 -10.22
CA TYR A 6 4.69 3.71 -9.84
C TYR A 6 4.70 3.09 -8.44
N LEU A 7 5.38 1.95 -8.30
CA LEU A 7 5.66 1.34 -7.01
C LEU A 7 7.05 1.80 -6.53
N ILE A 8 7.13 2.29 -5.30
CA ILE A 8 8.37 2.76 -4.68
C ILE A 8 8.74 1.80 -3.56
N GLU A 9 9.70 0.91 -3.83
CA GLU A 9 10.18 -0.12 -2.90
C GLU A 9 11.55 0.20 -2.31
N GLY A 10 11.92 -0.55 -1.27
CA GLY A 10 13.22 -0.47 -0.62
C GLY A 10 13.20 -1.06 0.79
N GLY A 11 14.39 -1.31 1.36
CA GLY A 11 14.53 -1.80 2.73
C GLY A 11 13.92 -0.86 3.80
N SER A 12 13.85 -1.33 5.05
CA SER A 12 13.47 -0.47 6.17
C SER A 12 14.48 0.68 6.34
N GLY A 13 14.01 1.88 6.69
CA GLY A 13 14.87 3.04 6.91
C GLY A 13 15.41 3.75 5.66
N THR A 14 15.08 3.30 4.44
CA THR A 14 15.59 3.91 3.19
C THR A 14 14.87 5.19 2.75
N GLY A 15 13.92 5.68 3.55
CA GLY A 15 13.23 6.95 3.27
C GLY A 15 11.95 6.88 2.43
N LYS A 16 11.37 5.69 2.20
CA LYS A 16 10.10 5.52 1.45
C LYS A 16 8.97 6.44 1.94
N THR A 17 8.77 6.51 3.26
CA THR A 17 7.75 7.38 3.87
C THR A 17 8.02 8.86 3.57
N SER A 18 9.28 9.30 3.61
CA SER A 18 9.66 10.67 3.26
C SER A 18 9.37 10.98 1.80
N VAL A 19 9.69 10.06 0.89
CA VAL A 19 9.37 10.19 -0.54
C VAL A 19 7.85 10.29 -0.76
N CYS A 20 7.06 9.43 -0.12
CA CYS A 20 5.60 9.47 -0.20
C CYS A 20 5.04 10.84 0.25
N ASN A 21 5.54 11.37 1.37
CA ASN A 21 5.12 12.67 1.89
C ASN A 21 5.51 13.81 0.94
N GLU A 22 6.71 13.78 0.37
CA GLU A 22 7.17 14.79 -0.57
C GLU A 22 6.40 14.77 -1.89
N LEU A 23 6.04 13.60 -2.41
CA LEU A 23 5.17 13.47 -3.58
C LEU A 23 3.81 14.10 -3.33
N ARG A 24 3.20 13.85 -2.16
CA ARG A 24 1.96 14.50 -1.74
C ARG A 24 2.10 16.01 -1.67
N ARG A 25 3.18 16.50 -1.05
CA ARG A 25 3.48 17.95 -0.96
C ARG A 25 3.56 18.62 -2.33
N ARG A 26 4.04 17.89 -3.35
CA ARG A 26 4.14 18.35 -4.74
C ARG A 26 2.86 18.16 -5.56
N GLY A 27 1.77 17.69 -4.94
CA GLY A 27 0.47 17.53 -5.60
C GLY A 27 0.30 16.20 -6.35
N TYR A 28 1.22 15.24 -6.19
CA TYR A 28 1.04 13.90 -6.73
C TYR A 28 0.13 13.08 -5.82
N HIS A 29 -0.72 12.26 -6.43
CA HIS A 29 -1.41 11.20 -5.71
C HIS A 29 -0.40 10.10 -5.35
N ALA A 30 -0.02 10.05 -4.08
CA ALA A 30 0.83 9.00 -3.52
C ALA A 30 0.14 8.39 -2.30
N ILE A 31 0.37 7.09 -2.08
CA ILE A 31 -0.24 6.28 -1.03
C ILE A 31 0.87 5.56 -0.26
N ASN A 32 0.80 5.58 1.07
CA ASN A 32 1.67 4.77 1.90
C ASN A 32 1.07 3.37 2.07
N GLY A 33 1.63 2.37 1.40
CA GLY A 33 1.10 1.00 1.39
C GLY A 33 0.91 0.40 2.79
N ASP A 34 1.91 0.55 3.67
CA ASP A 34 1.90 -0.03 5.02
C ASP A 34 0.85 0.63 5.94
N ARG A 35 0.51 1.90 5.70
CA ARG A 35 -0.41 2.65 6.58
C ARG A 35 -1.83 2.73 6.06
N GLU A 36 -2.00 2.68 4.75
CA GLU A 36 -3.28 3.01 4.11
C GLU A 36 -3.91 1.83 3.38
N LEU A 37 -3.11 0.85 2.94
CA LEU A 37 -3.59 -0.33 2.22
C LEU A 37 -3.47 -1.62 3.03
N ALA A 38 -2.53 -1.66 3.97
CA ALA A 38 -2.23 -2.87 4.69
C ALA A 38 -3.21 -3.16 5.83
N TYR A 39 -3.40 -4.45 6.09
CA TYR A 39 -4.14 -4.99 7.21
C TYR A 39 -3.53 -6.34 7.62
N GLN A 40 -3.95 -6.90 8.76
CA GLN A 40 -3.60 -8.27 9.14
C GLN A 40 -4.52 -9.23 8.40
N GLY A 41 -3.97 -9.95 7.43
CA GLY A 41 -4.70 -10.90 6.60
C GLY A 41 -3.92 -12.18 6.38
N ASP A 42 -4.64 -13.22 6.01
CA ASP A 42 -4.03 -14.45 5.51
C ASP A 42 -3.44 -14.19 4.11
N PRO A 43 -2.15 -14.51 3.88
CA PRO A 43 -1.47 -14.16 2.63
C PRO A 43 -1.93 -14.97 1.41
N GLU A 44 -2.62 -16.09 1.61
CA GLU A 44 -3.11 -16.94 0.52
C GLU A 44 -4.54 -16.56 0.12
N THR A 45 -5.39 -16.28 1.10
CA THR A 45 -6.83 -16.05 0.92
C THR A 45 -7.20 -14.56 0.92
N GLY A 46 -6.45 -13.72 1.64
CA GLY A 46 -6.80 -12.33 1.89
C GLY A 46 -7.92 -12.16 2.93
N ASP A 47 -8.26 -13.21 3.69
CA ASP A 47 -9.23 -13.07 4.78
C ASP A 47 -8.58 -12.35 5.97
N PRO A 48 -9.30 -11.42 6.65
CA PRO A 48 -8.80 -10.79 7.86
C PRO A 48 -8.48 -11.83 8.94
N VAL A 49 -7.32 -11.70 9.56
CA VAL A 49 -6.92 -12.54 10.69
C VAL A 49 -6.70 -11.69 11.94
N GLU A 50 -7.12 -12.21 13.09
CA GLU A 50 -7.00 -11.55 14.38
C GLU A 50 -5.93 -12.23 15.24
N GLY A 51 -5.46 -11.55 16.29
CA GLY A 51 -4.56 -12.13 17.28
C GLY A 51 -3.13 -12.40 16.82
N ILE A 52 -2.74 -11.95 15.61
CA ILE A 52 -1.35 -12.05 15.14
C ILE A 52 -0.46 -11.11 15.95
N THR A 53 0.63 -11.65 16.51
CA THR A 53 1.54 -10.93 17.39
C THR A 53 3.00 -11.32 17.15
N GLY A 54 3.94 -10.55 17.72
CA GLY A 54 5.37 -10.82 17.59
C GLY A 54 5.85 -10.71 16.14
N ILE A 55 6.79 -11.56 15.75
CA ILE A 55 7.38 -11.54 14.39
C ILE A 55 6.38 -11.98 13.30
N ALA A 56 5.33 -12.71 13.67
CA ALA A 56 4.33 -13.21 12.72
C ALA A 56 3.55 -12.07 12.05
N VAL A 57 3.46 -10.89 12.68
CA VAL A 57 2.74 -9.73 12.11
C VAL A 57 3.24 -9.32 10.74
N HIS A 58 4.52 -9.56 10.44
CA HIS A 58 5.13 -9.21 9.16
C HIS A 58 4.63 -10.12 8.03
N GLY A 59 4.44 -11.41 8.30
CA GLY A 59 3.93 -12.37 7.31
C GLY A 59 2.44 -12.18 6.99
N HIS A 60 1.70 -11.59 7.93
CA HIS A 60 0.28 -11.27 7.77
C HIS A 60 0.03 -9.80 7.38
N HIS A 61 1.07 -9.01 7.14
CA HIS A 61 0.95 -7.61 6.72
C HIS A 61 0.72 -7.53 5.21
N VAL A 62 -0.53 -7.67 4.77
CA VAL A 62 -0.92 -7.78 3.36
C VAL A 62 -1.78 -6.60 2.92
N TRP A 63 -1.85 -6.34 1.61
CA TRP A 63 -2.64 -5.22 1.06
C TRP A 63 -4.06 -5.62 0.67
N ARG A 64 -5.01 -4.72 0.91
CA ARG A 64 -6.39 -4.85 0.41
C ARG A 64 -6.43 -4.72 -1.11
N THR A 65 -6.47 -5.85 -1.81
CA THR A 65 -6.33 -5.88 -3.28
C THR A 65 -7.50 -5.22 -4.00
N ASP A 66 -8.70 -5.25 -3.41
CA ASP A 66 -9.89 -4.53 -3.87
C ASP A 66 -9.66 -3.02 -3.88
N GLN A 67 -9.07 -2.46 -2.82
CA GLN A 67 -8.72 -1.04 -2.76
C GLN A 67 -7.67 -0.66 -3.80
N VAL A 68 -6.63 -1.49 -3.96
CA VAL A 68 -5.62 -1.30 -5.01
C VAL A 68 -6.26 -1.28 -6.40
N ARG A 69 -7.18 -2.22 -6.69
CA ARG A 69 -7.90 -2.26 -7.97
C ARG A 69 -8.78 -1.03 -8.18
N ALA A 70 -9.48 -0.58 -7.14
CA ALA A 70 -10.30 0.62 -7.20
C ALA A 70 -9.45 1.87 -7.51
N LEU A 71 -8.27 2.00 -6.91
CA LEU A 71 -7.33 3.09 -7.17
C LEU A 71 -6.83 3.07 -8.62
N VAL A 72 -6.45 1.90 -9.13
CA VAL A 72 -6.03 1.74 -10.53
C VAL A 72 -7.16 2.13 -11.50
N ALA A 73 -8.41 1.75 -11.20
CA ALA A 73 -9.56 2.07 -12.03
C ALA A 73 -9.96 3.55 -11.98
N ALA A 74 -9.90 4.19 -10.80
CA ALA A 74 -10.24 5.60 -10.60
C ALA A 74 -9.30 6.55 -11.37
N GLN A 75 -8.03 6.17 -11.53
CA GLN A 75 -7.06 6.94 -12.30
C GLN A 75 -7.35 6.98 -13.82
N GLY A 76 -8.34 6.20 -14.31
CA GLY A 76 -8.81 6.19 -15.69
C GLY A 76 -10.02 7.09 -15.99
N LYS A 77 -10.71 7.62 -14.97
CA LYS A 77 -11.91 8.45 -15.14
C LYS A 77 -11.59 9.88 -14.70
N ARG A 78 -11.70 10.85 -15.62
CA ARG A 78 -11.68 12.29 -15.31
C ARG A 78 -13.10 12.74 -15.00
#